data_AF-A0A968HGJ8-F1
#
_entry.id   AF-A0A968HGJ8-F1
#
_cell.length_a   1.000
_cell.length_b   1.000
_cell.length_c   1.000
_cell.angle_alpha   90.00
_cell.angle_beta   90.00
_cell.angle_gamma   90.00
#
_symmetry.space_group_name_H-M   'P 1'
#
loop_
_entity.id
_entity.type
_entity.pdbx_description
1 polymer ?
#
loop_
_entity_poly.entity_id
_entity_poly.type
_entity_poly.pdbx_seq_one_letter_code
_entity_poly.pdbx_strand_id
1 'polypeptide(L)' 'MSRKRFNEEVVIHSELVVQNVDHLGIVAGLIDEIGVVKYINENVGRDPRERVSAGIIVKAMVL' A
#
# COMPACT_ATOMS: atom_id res chain seq x y z
N MET A 1 52.63 28.29 3.45
CA MET A 1 52.36 26.88 3.10
C MET A 1 50.95 26.55 3.59
N SER A 2 49.91 26.95 2.83
CA SER A 2 48.52 26.91 3.29
C SER A 2 47.91 25.53 3.13
N ARG A 3 47.49 24.96 4.27
CA ARG A 3 46.63 23.79 4.36
C ARG A 3 45.30 24.07 3.64
N LYS A 4 45.01 23.35 2.55
CA LYS A 4 43.66 23.21 2.04
C LYS A 4 43.12 21.86 2.51
N ARG A 5 42.27 21.88 3.54
CA ARG A 5 41.36 20.76 3.83
C ARG A 5 40.17 20.94 2.90
N PHE A 6 40.10 20.11 1.86
CA PHE A 6 38.88 19.97 1.06
C PHE A 6 37.96 19.02 1.82
N ASN A 7 36.75 19.49 2.13
CA ASN A 7 35.70 18.68 2.72
C ASN A 7 35.19 17.71 1.64
N GLU A 8 35.28 16.41 1.90
CA GLU A 8 34.59 15.40 1.10
C GLU A 8 33.10 15.44 1.47
N GLU A 9 32.25 15.77 0.50
CA GLU A 9 30.80 15.64 0.64
C GLU A 9 30.44 14.16 0.79
N VAL A 10 29.93 13.77 1.95
CA VAL A 10 29.43 12.42 2.21
C VAL A 10 28.10 12.27 1.46
N VAL A 11 28.15 11.67 0.27
CA VAL A 11 26.95 11.32 -0.50
C VAL A 11 26.32 10.06 0.10
N ILE A 12 25.30 10.26 0.94
CA ILE A 12 24.48 9.17 1.49
C ILE A 12 23.60 8.63 0.36
N HIS A 13 23.98 7.48 -0.19
CA HIS A 13 23.16 6.77 -1.18
C HIS A 13 22.06 6.00 -0.43
N SER A 14 20.88 6.60 -0.28
CA SER A 14 19.68 5.82 0.06
C SER A 14 19.22 5.07 -1.18
N GLU A 15 19.23 3.74 -1.15
CA GLU A 15 18.66 2.90 -2.20
C GLU A 15 17.17 3.24 -2.37
N LEU A 16 16.83 3.92 -3.46
CA LEU A 16 15.47 4.27 -3.80
C LEU A 16 14.78 3.00 -4.32
N VAL A 17 14.05 2.30 -3.44
CA VAL A 17 13.30 1.09 -3.81
C VAL A 17 12.06 1.49 -4.60
N VAL A 18 12.18 1.51 -5.92
CA VAL A 18 11.05 1.71 -6.83
C VAL A 18 10.36 0.36 -7.04
N GLN A 19 9.20 0.15 -6.41
CA GLN A 19 8.34 -0.99 -6.71
C GLN A 19 7.40 -0.64 -7.87
N ASN A 20 7.42 -1.46 -8.92
CA ASN A 20 6.35 -1.46 -9.91
C ASN A 20 5.12 -2.06 -9.25
N VAL A 21 4.16 -1.20 -8.89
CA VAL A 21 2.84 -1.62 -8.48
C VAL A 21 2.05 -1.88 -9.76
N ASP A 22 1.69 -3.13 -10.04
CA ASP A 22 0.82 -3.47 -11.16
C ASP A 22 -0.52 -2.71 -11.08
N HIS A 23 -1.26 -2.63 -12.18
CA HIS A 23 -2.55 -1.94 -12.25
C HIS A 23 -3.54 -2.46 -11.20
N LEU A 24 -3.53 -3.76 -10.90
CA LEU A 24 -4.35 -4.35 -9.84
C LEU A 24 -3.94 -3.88 -8.44
N GLY A 25 -2.66 -3.61 -8.19
CA GLY A 25 -2.19 -3.08 -6.90
C GLY A 25 -2.66 -1.65 -6.66
N ILE A 26 -2.66 -0.82 -7.71
CA ILE A 26 -3.20 0.55 -7.65
C ILE A 26 -4.71 0.53 -7.42
N VAL A 27 -5.45 -0.29 -8.19
CA VAL A 27 -6.91 -0.40 -8.05
C VAL A 27 -7.28 -0.98 -6.68
N ALA A 28 -6.55 -1.98 -6.19
CA ALA A 28 -6.78 -2.56 -4.86
C ALA A 28 -6.51 -1.55 -3.74
N GLY A 29 -5.46 -0.73 -3.88
CA GLY A 29 -5.14 0.35 -2.95
C GLY A 29 -6.24 1.41 -2.90
N LEU A 30 -6.75 1.84 -4.06
CA LEU A 30 -7.87 2.79 -4.13
C LEU A 30 -9.16 2.23 -3.50
N ILE A 31 -9.47 0.96 -3.73
CA ILE A 31 -10.64 0.29 -3.11
C ILE A 31 -10.52 0.28 -1.57
N ASP A 32 -9.32 0.06 -1.05
CA ASP A 32 -9.06 0.11 0.40
C ASP A 32 -9.16 1.53 0.95
N GLU A 33 -8.62 2.53 0.25
CA GLU A 33 -8.70 3.94 0.64
C GLU A 33 -10.13 4.46 0.70
N ILE A 34 -10.98 4.08 -0.27
CA ILE A 34 -12.40 4.42 -0.28
C ILE A 34 -13.16 3.71 0.86
N GLY A 35 -12.61 2.63 1.41
CA GLY A 35 -13.20 1.91 2.54
C GLY A 35 -14.34 0.98 2.15
N VAL A 36 -14.35 0.47 0.91
CA VAL A 36 -15.43 -0.39 0.38
C VAL A 36 -15.63 -1.64 1.24
N VAL A 37 -14.55 -2.33 1.60
CA VAL A 37 -14.61 -3.54 2.42
C VAL A 37 -15.24 -3.25 3.79
N LYS A 38 -14.85 -2.12 4.41
CA LYS A 38 -15.39 -1.68 5.70
C LYS A 38 -16.89 -1.40 5.59
N TYR A 39 -17.27 -0.60 4.61
CA TYR A 39 -18.67 -0.24 4.37
C TYR A 39 -19.56 -1.47 4.19
N ILE A 40 -19.13 -2.44 3.38
CA ILE A 40 -19.90 -3.67 3.14
C ILE A 40 -20.03 -4.48 4.44
N ASN A 41 -18.93 -4.70 5.17
CA ASN A 41 -18.97 -5.47 6.40
C ASN A 41 -19.84 -4.80 7.49
N GLU A 42 -19.90 -3.48 7.54
CA GLU A 42 -20.77 -2.74 8.48
C GLU A 42 -22.26 -2.87 8.13
N ASN A 43 -22.60 -2.90 6.84
CA ASN A 43 -24.01 -2.98 6.39
C ASN A 43 -24.54 -4.42 6.32
N VAL A 44 -23.71 -5.38 5.90
CA VAL A 44 -24.09 -6.80 5.78
C VAL A 44 -23.92 -7.53 7.10
N GLY A 45 -23.05 -7.03 7.97
CA GLY A 45 -22.61 -7.73 9.18
C GLY A 45 -21.61 -8.83 8.86
N ARG A 46 -21.22 -9.58 9.90
CA ARG A 46 -20.28 -10.70 9.78
C ARG A 46 -20.74 -11.85 10.67
N ASP A 47 -20.94 -13.03 10.09
CA ASP A 47 -21.17 -14.26 10.84
C ASP A 47 -19.82 -14.82 11.33
N PRO A 48 -19.69 -15.23 12.61
CA PRO A 48 -18.45 -15.80 13.15
C PRO A 48 -17.93 -17.05 12.41
N ARG A 49 -18.79 -17.73 11.64
CA ARG A 49 -18.45 -18.91 10.85
C ARG A 49 -17.92 -18.55 9.46
N GLU A 50 -17.97 -17.28 9.06
CA GLU A 50 -17.41 -16.81 7.79
C GLU A 50 -15.90 -16.97 7.76
N ARG A 51 -15.41 -17.72 6.76
CA ARG A 51 -13.97 -17.82 6.49
C ARG A 51 -13.41 -16.58 5.81
N VAL A 52 -14.24 -15.89 5.02
CA VAL A 52 -13.93 -14.67 4.27
C VAL A 52 -15.15 -13.77 4.35
N SER A 53 -14.95 -12.47 4.60
CA SER A 53 -16.08 -11.54 4.76
C SER A 53 -16.69 -11.15 3.41
N ALA A 54 -17.96 -10.75 3.41
CA ALA A 54 -18.65 -10.27 2.22
C ALA A 54 -17.88 -9.13 1.52
N GLY A 55 -17.33 -8.17 2.28
CA GLY A 55 -16.53 -7.08 1.72
C GLY A 55 -15.29 -7.56 0.97
N ILE A 56 -14.60 -8.60 1.45
CA ILE A 56 -13.44 -9.18 0.77
C ILE A 56 -13.85 -9.92 -0.50
N ILE A 57 -14.98 -10.64 -0.47
CA ILE A 57 -15.54 -11.31 -1.66
C ILE A 57 -15.84 -10.28 -2.75
N VAL A 58 -16.50 -9.17 -2.41
CA VAL A 58 -16.82 -8.11 -3.38
C VAL A 58 -15.57 -7.45 -3.93
N LYS A 59 -14.56 -7.16 -3.08
CA LYS A 59 -13.27 -6.66 -3.55
C LYS A 59 -12.62 -7.60 -4.58
N ALA A 60 -12.71 -8.91 -4.36
CA ALA A 60 -12.20 -9.93 -5.27
C ALA A 60 -13.04 -10.15 -6.54
N MET A 61 -14.30 -9.68 -6.58
CA MET A 61 -15.13 -9.71 -7.80
C MET A 61 -14.83 -8.53 -8.74
N VAL A 62 -14.31 -7.42 -8.19
CA VAL A 62 -14.01 -6.19 -8.93
C VAL A 62 -12.58 -6.17 -9.48
N LEU A 63 -11.65 -6.82 -8.78
CA LEU A 63 -10.25 -6.99 -9.18
C LEU A 63 -10.09 -8.23 -10.06
#